data_AF-A0A2S5X0I1-F1
#
_entry.id   AF-A0A2S5X0I1-F1
#
_cell.length_a   1.000
_cell.length_b   1.000
_cell.length_c   1.000
_cell.angle_alpha   90.00
_cell.angle_beta   90.00
_cell.angle_gamma   90.00
#
_symmetry.space_group_name_H-M   'P 1'
#
loop_
_entity.id
_entity.type
_entity.pdbx_description
1 polymer ?
#
loop_
_entity_poly.entity_id
_entity_poly.type
_entity_poly.pdbx_seq_one_letter_code
_entity_poly.pdbx_strand_id
1 'polypeptide(L)'
;MHVPRNETFDSSLGDPRGVPSAGGYSPEVYDLLLDAGGRLAAFYAARAARARTDLESRRWLGKLAELREEVAGVDAQSNVSVVRKRNELLERHRAEASIVASGRSSGRAVRGTG
;
A
#
# COMPACT_ATOMS: atom_id res chain seq x y z
N MET A 1 -22.19 -39.60 14.16
CA MET A 1 -20.97 -39.75 13.33
C MET A 1 -20.01 -38.63 13.70
N HIS A 2 -18.80 -39.00 14.08
CA HIS A 2 -17.76 -38.10 14.59
C HIS A 2 -16.81 -37.77 13.44
N VAL A 3 -16.58 -36.49 13.14
CA VAL A 3 -15.60 -36.05 12.14
C VAL A 3 -14.30 -35.70 12.88
N PRO A 4 -13.13 -36.29 12.57
CA PRO A 4 -11.90 -35.90 13.23
C PRO A 4 -11.31 -34.65 12.55
N ARG A 5 -11.03 -33.64 13.37
CA ARG A 5 -10.13 -32.53 13.05
C ARG A 5 -8.69 -33.07 13.06
N ASN A 6 -7.98 -33.00 11.93
CA ASN A 6 -6.55 -32.73 11.86
C ASN A 6 -6.09 -32.79 10.39
N GLU A 7 -6.00 -31.65 9.72
CA GLU A 7 -4.97 -31.48 8.70
C GLU A 7 -4.20 -30.20 9.03
N THR A 8 -3.00 -30.46 9.52
CA THR A 8 -1.92 -29.56 9.88
C THR A 8 -1.70 -28.51 8.79
N PHE A 9 -1.94 -27.23 9.11
CA PHE A 9 -1.51 -26.11 8.28
C PHE A 9 0.01 -25.99 8.38
N ASP A 10 0.71 -26.71 7.49
CA ASP A 10 2.15 -26.57 7.32
C ASP A 10 2.43 -25.27 6.54
N SER A 11 2.58 -24.17 7.29
CA SER A 11 2.86 -22.84 6.74
C SER A 11 4.34 -22.75 6.38
N SER A 12 4.69 -23.24 5.18
CA SER A 12 6.02 -23.02 4.61
C SER A 12 6.14 -21.56 4.15
N LEU A 13 6.94 -20.78 4.86
CA LEU A 13 7.38 -19.41 4.52
C LEU A 13 8.26 -19.45 3.27
N GLY A 14 7.66 -19.60 2.09
CA GLY A 14 8.43 -19.62 0.84
C GLY A 14 7.66 -19.91 -0.45
N ASP A 15 6.40 -20.35 -0.39
CA ASP A 15 5.65 -20.68 -1.60
C ASP A 15 4.68 -19.55 -1.99
N PRO A 16 4.82 -18.90 -3.18
CA PRO A 16 3.82 -17.97 -3.69
C PRO A 16 2.50 -18.65 -4.09
N ARG A 17 2.39 -19.98 -3.95
CA ARG A 17 1.19 -20.78 -4.30
C ARG A 17 0.18 -20.98 -3.18
N GLY A 18 0.35 -20.32 -2.03
CA GLY A 18 -0.61 -20.38 -0.91
C GLY A 18 -1.92 -19.59 -1.10
N VAL A 19 -2.30 -19.24 -2.34
CA VAL A 19 -3.62 -18.64 -2.60
C VAL A 19 -4.59 -19.79 -2.88
N PRO A 20 -5.66 -19.97 -2.09
CA PRO A 20 -6.69 -20.94 -2.44
C PRO A 20 -7.19 -20.62 -3.86
N SER A 21 -7.00 -21.56 -4.79
CA SER A 21 -7.46 -21.45 -6.18
C SER A 21 -9.00 -21.60 -6.31
N ALA A 22 -9.73 -21.61 -5.20
CA ALA A 22 -11.19 -21.59 -5.18
C ALA A 22 -11.66 -20.14 -4.98
N GLY A 23 -12.20 -19.57 -6.06
CA GLY A 23 -12.65 -18.18 -6.15
C GLY A 23 -13.62 -17.79 -5.04
N GLY A 24 -13.25 -16.76 -4.29
CA GLY A 24 -14.09 -16.15 -3.27
C GLY A 24 -13.35 -15.00 -2.62
N TYR A 25 -14.06 -13.88 -2.48
CA TYR A 25 -13.68 -12.78 -1.61
C TYR A 25 -13.19 -13.32 -0.26
N SER A 26 -11.95 -12.99 0.11
CA SER A 26 -11.46 -13.14 1.48
C SER A 26 -11.43 -11.75 2.13
N PRO A 27 -12.24 -11.52 3.18
CA PRO A 27 -12.21 -10.26 3.94
C PRO A 27 -10.80 -9.91 4.42
N GLU A 28 -10.03 -10.90 4.86
CA GLU A 28 -8.67 -10.71 5.35
C GLU A 28 -7.73 -10.23 4.25
N VAL A 29 -7.88 -10.74 3.03
CA VAL A 29 -7.10 -10.29 1.87
C VAL A 29 -7.48 -8.86 1.48
N TYR A 30 -8.76 -8.49 1.58
CA TYR A 30 -9.22 -7.13 1.36
C TYR A 30 -8.76 -6.16 2.45
N ASP A 31 -8.75 -6.57 3.71
CA ASP A 31 -8.23 -5.77 4.83
C ASP A 31 -6.74 -5.43 4.65
N LEU A 32 -5.96 -6.35 4.10
CA LEU A 32 -4.56 -6.11 3.76
C LEU A 32 -4.40 -5.08 2.63
N LEU A 33 -5.34 -5.01 1.68
CA LEU A 33 -5.38 -3.93 0.69
C LEU A 33 -5.74 -2.60 1.35
N LEU A 34 -6.72 -2.58 2.25
CA LEU A 34 -7.11 -1.37 2.98
C LEU A 34 -5.98 -0.84 3.87
N ASP A 35 -5.21 -1.72 4.53
CA ASP A 35 -4.01 -1.31 5.28
C ASP A 35 -2.97 -0.67 4.36
N ALA A 36 -2.66 -1.29 3.21
CA ALA A 36 -1.72 -0.74 2.25
C ALA A 36 -2.18 0.62 1.70
N GLY A 37 -3.46 0.73 1.32
CA GLY A 37 -4.08 1.98 0.87
C GLY A 37 -4.09 3.05 1.97
N GLY A 38 -4.41 2.66 3.21
CA GLY A 38 -4.42 3.54 4.38
C GLY A 38 -3.04 4.13 4.69
N ARG A 39 -1.97 3.33 4.59
CA ARG A 39 -0.59 3.80 4.77
C ARG A 39 -0.21 4.85 3.73
N LEU A 40 -0.51 4.59 2.45
CA LEU A 40 -0.21 5.54 1.38
C LEU A 40 -1.08 6.81 1.48
N ALA A 41 -2.35 6.66 1.85
CA ALA A 41 -3.25 7.78 2.07
C ALA A 41 -2.78 8.67 3.23
N ALA A 42 -2.37 8.07 4.35
CA ALA A 42 -1.80 8.78 5.49
C ALA A 42 -0.51 9.51 5.11
N PHE A 43 0.34 8.89 4.29
CA PHE A 43 1.54 9.54 3.75
C PHE A 43 1.18 10.79 2.94
N TYR A 44 0.27 10.69 1.96
CA TYR A 44 -0.14 11.83 1.13
C TYR A 44 -0.81 12.94 1.95
N ALA A 45 -1.72 12.60 2.87
CA ALA A 45 -2.36 13.57 3.75
C ALA A 45 -1.32 14.30 4.64
N ALA A 46 -0.36 13.57 5.19
CA ALA A 46 0.71 14.14 6.00
C ALA A 46 1.71 14.98 5.19
N ARG A 47 1.72 14.87 3.86
CA ARG A 47 2.47 15.77 2.98
C ARG A 47 1.70 17.02 2.63
N ALA A 48 0.41 16.88 2.30
CA ALA A 48 -0.45 18.04 2.10
C ALA A 48 -0.42 18.96 3.33
N ALA A 49 -0.51 18.40 4.54
CA ALA A 49 -0.47 19.17 5.79
C ALA A 49 0.88 19.84 6.08
N ARG A 50 1.98 19.36 5.50
CA ARG A 50 3.35 19.91 5.69
C ARG A 50 3.83 20.74 4.51
N ALA A 51 3.03 20.84 3.45
CA ALA A 51 3.38 21.57 2.25
C ALA A 51 3.64 23.05 2.57
N ARG A 52 4.63 23.64 1.92
CA ARG A 52 4.96 25.07 2.10
C ARG A 52 4.15 25.98 1.20
N THR A 53 3.49 25.41 0.20
CA THR A 53 2.71 26.14 -0.81
C THR A 53 1.38 25.45 -1.09
N ASP A 54 0.39 26.23 -1.50
CA ASP A 54 -0.92 25.71 -1.90
C ASP A 54 -0.84 24.77 -3.10
N LEU A 55 0.04 25.07 -4.06
CA LEU A 55 0.24 24.22 -5.21
C LEU A 55 0.76 22.83 -4.81
N GLU A 56 1.74 22.78 -3.90
CA GLU A 56 2.26 21.53 -3.36
C GLU A 56 1.17 20.78 -2.57
N SER A 57 0.43 21.48 -1.71
CA SER A 57 -0.67 20.88 -0.94
C SER A 57 -1.73 20.25 -1.86
N ARG A 58 -2.18 20.99 -2.89
CA ARG A 58 -3.15 20.52 -3.89
C ARG A 58 -2.63 19.31 -4.67
N ARG A 59 -1.35 19.26 -5.01
CA ARG A 59 -0.74 18.09 -5.67
C ARG A 59 -0.84 16.84 -4.80
N TRP A 60 -0.51 16.94 -3.51
CA TRP A 60 -0.62 15.81 -2.59
C TRP A 60 -2.08 15.39 -2.33
N LEU A 61 -3.01 16.34 -2.24
CA LEU A 61 -4.44 16.06 -2.13
C LEU A 61 -5.00 15.41 -3.41
N GLY A 62 -4.52 15.81 -4.59
CA GLY A 62 -4.86 15.16 -5.85
C GLY A 62 -4.47 13.68 -5.86
N LYS A 63 -3.22 13.37 -5.48
CA LYS A 63 -2.77 11.97 -5.33
C LYS A 63 -3.60 11.17 -4.32
N LEU A 64 -4.02 11.81 -3.22
CA LEU A 64 -4.90 11.17 -2.23
C LEU A 64 -6.29 10.87 -2.81
N ALA A 65 -6.85 11.77 -3.62
CA ALA A 65 -8.14 11.55 -4.28
C ALA A 65 -8.03 10.41 -5.30
N GLU A 66 -7.03 10.43 -6.16
CA GLU A 66 -6.77 9.36 -7.14
C GLU A 66 -6.61 7.99 -6.47
N LEU A 67 -5.85 7.92 -5.37
CA LEU A 67 -5.68 6.68 -4.59
C LEU A 67 -7.01 6.12 -4.07
N ARG A 68 -7.93 6.99 -3.61
CA ARG A 68 -9.23 6.55 -3.09
C ARG A 68 -10.08 5.94 -4.19
N GLU A 69 -10.09 6.54 -5.38
CA GLU A 69 -10.78 6.00 -6.55
C GLU A 69 -10.15 4.67 -7.00
N GLU A 70 -8.82 4.58 -7.02
CA GLU A 70 -8.12 3.34 -7.36
C GLU A 70 -8.47 2.18 -6.43
N VAL A 71 -8.54 2.42 -5.11
CA VAL A 71 -8.88 1.39 -4.12
C VAL A 71 -10.37 1.03 -4.19
N ALA A 72 -11.25 2.01 -4.38
CA ALA A 72 -12.69 1.78 -4.54
C ALA A 72 -13.03 0.99 -5.81
N GLY A 73 -12.24 1.17 -6.87
CA GLY A 73 -12.39 0.46 -8.15
C GLY A 73 -11.81 -0.97 -8.18
N VAL A 74 -11.19 -1.46 -7.10
CA VAL A 74 -10.69 -2.83 -7.06
C VAL A 74 -11.84 -3.82 -7.01
N ASP A 75 -11.84 -4.78 -7.93
CA ASP A 75 -12.72 -5.94 -7.86
C ASP A 75 -12.40 -6.78 -6.62
N ALA A 76 -13.18 -6.57 -5.56
CA ALA A 76 -13.04 -7.27 -4.29
C ALA A 76 -13.33 -8.78 -4.41
N GLN A 77 -14.09 -9.21 -5.41
CA GLN A 77 -14.38 -10.65 -5.60
C GLN A 77 -13.18 -11.42 -6.19
N SER A 78 -12.16 -10.72 -6.67
CA SER A 78 -10.94 -11.29 -7.22
C SER A 78 -9.74 -11.07 -6.29
N ASN A 79 -9.36 -12.11 -5.53
CA ASN A 79 -8.16 -12.07 -4.68
C ASN A 79 -6.89 -11.75 -5.47
N VAL A 80 -6.80 -12.14 -6.74
CA VAL A 80 -5.68 -11.79 -7.62
C VAL A 80 -5.63 -10.27 -7.86
N SER A 81 -6.78 -9.64 -8.15
CA SER A 81 -6.87 -8.19 -8.31
C SER A 81 -6.52 -7.46 -7.02
N VAL A 82 -7.04 -7.93 -5.89
CA VAL A 82 -6.77 -7.35 -4.55
C VAL A 82 -5.29 -7.44 -4.18
N VAL A 83 -4.67 -8.61 -4.31
CA VAL A 83 -3.24 -8.81 -4.00
C VAL A 83 -2.34 -8.01 -4.95
N ARG A 84 -2.68 -7.97 -6.24
CA ARG A 84 -1.95 -7.16 -7.22
C ARG A 84 -1.96 -5.69 -6.83
N LYS A 85 -3.14 -5.12 -6.56
CA LYS A 85 -3.26 -3.72 -6.16
C LYS A 85 -2.56 -3.46 -4.84
N ARG A 86 -2.71 -4.32 -3.84
CA ARG A 86 -2.00 -4.21 -2.55
C ARG A 86 -0.49 -4.06 -2.75
N ASN A 87 0.13 -4.95 -3.53
CA ASN A 87 1.57 -4.93 -3.78
C ASN A 87 2.00 -3.65 -4.51
N GLU A 88 1.21 -3.22 -5.50
CA GLU A 88 1.43 -1.95 -6.21
C GLU A 88 1.44 -0.75 -5.24
N LEU A 89 0.48 -0.68 -4.32
CA LEU A 89 0.38 0.41 -3.34
C LEU A 89 1.57 0.40 -2.36
N LEU A 90 2.03 -0.77 -1.92
CA LEU A 90 3.20 -0.90 -1.07
C LEU A 90 4.49 -0.43 -1.78
N GLU A 91 4.67 -0.80 -3.04
CA GLU A 91 5.82 -0.33 -3.84
C GLU A 91 5.75 1.18 -4.09
N ARG A 92 4.56 1.69 -4.42
CA ARG A 92 4.34 3.13 -4.62
C ARG A 92 4.67 3.91 -3.34
N HIS A 93 4.26 3.42 -2.17
CA HIS A 93 4.62 4.02 -0.89
C HIS A 93 6.14 4.04 -0.65
N ARG A 94 6.84 2.94 -0.92
CA ARG A 94 8.31 2.87 -0.81
C ARG A 94 9.00 3.86 -1.74
N ALA A 95 8.56 3.95 -3.00
CA ALA A 95 9.10 4.87 -3.98
C ALA A 95 8.90 6.33 -3.57
N GLU A 96 7.68 6.71 -3.16
CA GLU A 96 7.35 8.07 -2.71
C GLU A 96 8.13 8.47 -1.45
N ALA A 97 8.29 7.55 -0.50
CA ALA A 97 9.09 7.77 0.69
C ALA A 97 10.58 7.98 0.35
N SER A 98 11.11 7.18 -0.58
CA SER A 98 12.49 7.27 -1.07
C SER A 98 12.79 8.59 -1.78
N ILE A 99 11.91 8.99 -2.71
CA ILE A 99 12.03 10.26 -3.47
C ILE A 99 12.13 11.46 -2.53
N VAL A 100 11.39 11.46 -1.44
CA VAL A 100 11.47 12.59 -0.52
C VAL A 100 12.66 12.48 0.42
N ALA A 101 13.03 11.28 0.85
CA ALA A 101 14.23 11.09 1.66
C ALA A 101 15.48 11.61 0.89
N SER A 102 15.58 11.31 -0.41
CA SER A 102 16.67 11.80 -1.26
C SER A 102 16.64 13.32 -1.48
N GLY A 103 15.45 13.91 -1.67
CA GLY A 103 15.29 15.37 -1.75
C GLY A 103 15.75 16.11 -0.48
N ARG A 104 15.59 15.49 0.70
CA ARG A 104 16.06 16.06 1.98
C ARG A 104 17.58 15.93 2.15
N SER A 105 18.18 14.85 1.65
CA SER A 105 19.64 14.63 1.71
C SER A 105 20.40 15.57 0.76
N SER A 106 19.88 15.84 -0.43
CA SER A 106 20.48 16.79 -1.38
C SER A 106 20.54 18.23 -0.80
N GLY A 107 19.52 18.64 -0.05
CA GLY A 107 19.51 19.95 0.62
C GLY A 107 20.48 20.11 1.80
N ARG A 108 20.98 19.02 2.38
CA ARG A 108 21.93 19.07 3.51
C ARG A 108 23.39 19.20 3.08
N ALA A 109 23.73 18.78 1.85
CA ALA A 109 25.11 18.80 1.35
C ALA A 109 25.61 20.19 0.92
N VAL A 110 24.72 21.18 0.71
CA VAL A 110 25.10 22.52 0.21
C VAL A 110 25.49 23.50 1.33
N ARG A 111 25.33 23.14 2.61
CA ARG A 111 25.59 24.03 3.76
C ARG A 111 26.85 23.62 4.51
N GLY A 112 28.01 23.70 3.87
CA GLY A 112 29.27 23.34 4.51
C GLY A 112 30.52 23.63 3.70
N THR A 113 30.78 24.90 3.39
CA THR A 113 32.14 25.45 3.20
C THR A 113 32.07 26.96 3.40
N GLY A 114 32.43 27.41 4.60
CA GLY A 114 32.87 28.76 4.90
C GLY A 114 34.31 28.69 5.36
#